data_AF-H6WEA4-F1
#
_entry.id   AF-H6WEA4-F1
#
_cell.length_a   1.000
_cell.length_b   1.000
_cell.length_c   1.000
_cell.angle_alpha   90.00
_cell.angle_beta   90.00
_cell.angle_gamma   90.00
#
_symmetry.space_group_name_H-M   'P 1'
#
loop_
_entity.id
_entity.type
_entity.pdbx_description
1 polymer ?
#
loop_
_entity_poly.entity_id
_entity_poly.type
_entity_poly.pdbx_seq_one_letter_code
_entity_poly.pdbx_strand_id
1 'polypeptide(L)'
;MQQADSDQPSKRPRFDDSPRTPSSTPSAEADCSPGVELHPDYKTWGPEQVCFFLRRGGFGEPALLKNIRENKITGALLPCLDESHFENLGVSSLGERKKLLSYIQRSGQIHVDTMKVINDPIHGHIELHPLLVRIIDTPQFQRLRYIKQLGGGYYVFPGASHNRFEHSLGVGYLAGCLVRALGEKQPELQISERDILCVQIAGLCHDLGHGPFSHMFDGRFIPLARPEVKWTHEQGSVMMFEHLINSNGIKPVMEHYGLIPEEDICFIKEQIVGPLESPVKGVLWPYKGRPERKSFLYEIVSNKRNGIDVDKWDYFARDCHHLGIQNNFDYKRFIKFARVCEVDNELRICARDKEVGNLYDMFHTRNSLHRRAYQHKVGNIIDTMITDAFLKADNYIEITGAGGKKYRISTAIDDMEAYTKLTDNIFLEILYSTDPKLKDAREILKQIEYRNLFKYVGETQPTEQEKIKKEDYESLPKEVAAAKPKELLEVKLEAEDFIVDVINMDYGMQENNPIDHVSFYCKTDPNRPIRITKNQVSRLLPEKFAEQLIRVYCKKMDRKSLYAAKQHFVQWCADRNFTKPQDGDVIAPLITPQKKEWNYRTSVQSPTRLREASKSRLQLFKDDPK
;
A
#
# COMPACT_ATOMS: atom_id res chain seq x y z
N MET A 1 -14.80 -15.08 65.21
CA MET A 1 -15.05 -16.53 65.13
C MET A 1 -14.89 -16.95 63.67
N GLN A 2 -14.14 -18.03 63.41
CA GLN A 2 -14.00 -18.81 62.14
C GLN A 2 -13.49 -18.00 60.91
N GLN A 3 -12.30 -18.26 60.32
CA GLN A 3 -11.85 -19.44 59.52
C GLN A 3 -12.63 -19.60 58.19
N ALA A 4 -12.07 -19.95 57.02
CA ALA A 4 -10.70 -20.31 56.59
C ALA A 4 -10.61 -20.27 55.03
N ASP A 5 -9.50 -20.41 54.29
CA ASP A 5 -8.05 -20.03 54.39
C ASP A 5 -7.40 -20.35 53.00
N SER A 6 -6.26 -19.76 52.59
CA SER A 6 -5.48 -20.21 51.39
C SER A 6 -4.01 -19.75 51.33
N ASP A 7 -3.14 -20.61 50.78
CA ASP A 7 -1.67 -20.56 50.92
C ASP A 7 -0.89 -19.63 49.95
N GLN A 8 0.24 -19.12 50.44
CA GLN A 8 1.36 -18.61 49.61
C GLN A 8 2.58 -19.54 49.71
N PRO A 9 3.26 -19.88 48.60
CA PRO A 9 4.53 -20.61 48.63
C PRO A 9 5.72 -19.71 49.00
N SER A 10 6.71 -20.31 49.67
CA SER A 10 7.77 -19.63 50.42
C SER A 10 8.98 -19.16 49.59
N LYS A 11 9.59 -18.04 50.03
CA LYS A 11 10.91 -17.57 49.57
C LYS A 11 12.03 -18.48 50.12
N ARG A 12 13.08 -18.70 49.32
CA ARG A 12 14.39 -19.23 49.78
C ARG A 12 15.54 -18.26 49.42
N PRO A 13 16.69 -18.32 50.12
CA PRO A 13 17.55 -17.16 50.32
C PRO A 13 18.66 -16.99 49.28
N ARG A 14 19.27 -15.80 49.28
CA ARG A 14 20.53 -15.52 48.57
C ARG A 14 21.69 -16.25 49.25
N PHE A 15 22.60 -16.80 48.46
CA PHE A 15 23.97 -17.10 48.86
C PHE A 15 24.92 -16.16 48.12
N ASP A 16 26.01 -15.81 48.80
CA ASP A 16 26.98 -14.80 48.42
C ASP A 16 28.36 -15.49 48.41
N ASP A 17 28.99 -15.60 47.25
CA ASP A 17 30.30 -16.25 47.10
C ASP A 17 31.12 -15.55 46.01
N SER A 18 32.12 -14.79 46.45
CA SER A 18 33.11 -14.14 45.58
C SER A 18 34.29 -15.08 45.30
N PRO A 19 34.70 -15.29 44.03
CA PRO A 19 35.88 -16.11 43.73
C PRO A 19 37.19 -15.42 44.17
N ARG A 20 37.93 -16.07 45.07
CA ARG A 20 39.30 -15.67 45.42
C ARG A 20 40.30 -16.13 44.35
N THR A 21 41.32 -15.33 44.09
CA THR A 21 42.49 -15.69 43.27
C THR A 21 43.35 -16.79 43.92
N PRO A 22 43.74 -17.83 43.16
CA PRO A 22 44.82 -18.75 43.55
C PRO A 22 46.20 -18.28 43.05
N SER A 23 47.26 -18.79 43.69
CA SER A 23 48.67 -18.40 43.54
C SER A 23 49.44 -19.12 42.42
N SER A 24 50.54 -18.51 41.96
CA SER A 24 51.45 -18.99 40.92
C SER A 24 52.67 -19.80 41.44
N THR A 25 52.96 -20.97 40.88
CA THR A 25 54.32 -21.57 40.64
C THR A 25 54.18 -22.88 39.81
N PRO A 26 55.23 -23.46 39.17
CA PRO A 26 55.18 -23.65 37.72
C PRO A 26 55.47 -25.07 37.16
N SER A 27 55.42 -25.13 35.82
CA SER A 27 56.07 -26.09 34.90
C SER A 27 55.47 -27.51 34.74
N ALA A 28 55.01 -27.76 33.50
CA ALA A 28 55.39 -28.91 32.69
C ALA A 28 55.22 -28.51 31.22
N GLU A 29 56.32 -28.33 30.49
CA GLU A 29 56.27 -28.15 29.03
C GLU A 29 55.97 -29.49 28.36
N ALA A 30 55.03 -29.49 27.42
CA ALA A 30 54.83 -30.57 26.48
C ALA A 30 54.47 -29.94 25.12
N ASP A 31 55.25 -30.27 24.09
CA ASP A 31 55.14 -29.71 22.75
C ASP A 31 53.72 -29.83 22.17
N CYS A 32 53.13 -28.69 21.80
CA CYS A 32 52.04 -28.65 20.83
C CYS A 32 52.09 -27.32 20.06
N SER A 33 52.06 -27.42 18.72
CA SER A 33 52.09 -26.28 17.80
C SER A 33 50.99 -25.25 18.09
N PRO A 34 51.15 -23.96 17.71
CA PRO A 34 50.18 -22.92 18.03
C PRO A 34 48.77 -23.28 17.52
N GLY A 35 47.86 -23.54 18.45
CA GLY A 35 46.47 -23.83 18.12
C GLY A 35 45.82 -22.60 17.50
N VAL A 36 45.32 -22.73 16.27
CA VAL A 36 44.50 -21.68 15.65
C VAL A 36 43.16 -21.65 16.38
N GLU A 37 43.02 -20.70 17.32
CA GLU A 37 41.72 -20.42 17.93
C GLU A 37 40.75 -19.96 16.84
N LEU A 38 39.61 -20.65 16.72
CA LEU A 38 38.55 -20.26 15.81
C LEU A 38 37.83 -19.04 16.37
N HIS A 39 37.91 -17.93 15.65
CA HIS A 39 37.19 -16.71 15.98
C HIS A 39 35.67 -16.98 16.06
N PRO A 40 34.92 -16.43 17.04
CA PRO A 40 33.49 -16.75 17.23
C PRO A 40 32.61 -16.41 16.02
N ASP A 41 32.90 -15.32 15.31
CA ASP A 41 32.20 -14.98 14.07
C ASP A 41 32.80 -15.76 12.88
N TYR A 42 32.04 -16.76 12.42
CA TYR A 42 32.39 -17.60 11.28
C TYR A 42 32.52 -16.84 9.95
N LYS A 43 31.90 -15.65 9.81
CA LYS A 43 32.00 -14.83 8.59
C LYS A 43 33.42 -14.30 8.35
N THR A 44 34.23 -14.21 9.41
CA THR A 44 35.64 -13.79 9.36
C THR A 44 36.61 -14.88 8.91
N TRP A 45 36.16 -16.14 8.79
CA TRP A 45 37.05 -17.27 8.51
C TRP A 45 37.48 -17.32 7.05
N GLY A 46 38.80 -17.29 6.82
CA GLY A 46 39.40 -17.69 5.55
C GLY A 46 39.43 -19.22 5.36
N PRO A 47 39.85 -19.71 4.18
CA PRO A 47 39.73 -21.13 3.83
C PRO A 47 40.47 -22.11 4.77
N GLU A 48 41.61 -21.71 5.35
CA GLU A 48 42.30 -22.56 6.34
C GLU A 48 41.54 -22.70 7.66
N GLN A 49 40.85 -21.64 8.11
CA GLN A 49 40.02 -21.69 9.32
C GLN A 49 38.78 -22.56 9.07
N VAL A 50 38.20 -22.51 7.87
CA VAL A 50 37.17 -23.48 7.43
C VAL A 50 37.70 -24.91 7.43
N CYS A 51 38.88 -25.16 6.84
CA CYS A 51 39.52 -26.49 6.86
C CYS A 51 39.86 -27.00 8.27
N PHE A 52 40.10 -26.11 9.24
CA PHE A 52 40.32 -26.46 10.64
C PHE A 52 39.00 -26.79 11.34
N PHE A 53 37.96 -25.98 11.13
CA PHE A 53 36.60 -26.24 11.61
C PHE A 53 36.04 -27.58 11.12
N LEU A 54 36.17 -27.89 9.82
CA LEU A 54 35.71 -29.16 9.25
C LEU A 54 36.47 -30.36 9.83
N ARG A 55 37.80 -30.25 10.00
CA ARG A 55 38.60 -31.28 10.68
C ARG A 55 38.16 -31.52 12.12
N ARG A 56 37.86 -30.46 12.88
CA ARG A 56 37.31 -30.55 14.25
C ARG A 56 35.94 -31.25 14.30
N GLY A 57 35.18 -31.23 13.20
CA GLY A 57 33.93 -31.98 13.03
C GLY A 57 34.07 -33.44 12.60
N GLY A 58 35.30 -33.93 12.38
CA GLY A 58 35.55 -35.26 11.82
C GLY A 58 35.58 -35.32 10.28
N PHE A 59 35.38 -34.20 9.59
CA PHE A 59 35.39 -34.11 8.12
C PHE A 59 36.79 -33.76 7.61
N GLY A 60 37.72 -34.69 7.85
CA GLY A 60 39.16 -34.51 7.60
C GLY A 60 39.67 -34.96 6.23
N GLU A 61 38.78 -35.31 5.28
CA GLU A 61 39.19 -35.91 4.02
C GLU A 61 40.13 -35.01 3.20
N PRO A 62 41.31 -35.51 2.74
CA PRO A 62 42.28 -34.68 2.00
C PRO A 62 41.71 -34.05 0.73
N ALA A 63 40.82 -34.74 0.02
CA ALA A 63 40.18 -34.24 -1.20
C ALA A 63 39.25 -33.05 -0.91
N LEU A 64 38.33 -33.19 0.06
CA LEU A 64 37.44 -32.11 0.50
C LEU A 64 38.23 -30.88 0.97
N LEU A 65 39.23 -31.07 1.84
CA LEU A 65 40.03 -29.96 2.38
C LEU A 65 40.89 -29.28 1.29
N LYS A 66 41.37 -30.03 0.29
CA LYS A 66 42.04 -29.47 -0.88
C LYS A 66 41.08 -28.63 -1.71
N ASN A 67 39.89 -29.16 -2.01
CA ASN A 67 38.88 -28.48 -2.83
C ASN A 67 38.34 -27.21 -2.13
N ILE A 68 38.18 -27.20 -0.80
CA ILE A 68 37.83 -26.00 -0.01
C ILE A 68 38.87 -24.89 -0.21
N ARG A 69 40.17 -25.23 -0.23
CA ARG A 69 41.26 -24.26 -0.44
C ARG A 69 41.32 -23.76 -1.88
N GLU A 70 41.25 -24.67 -2.85
CA GLU A 70 41.36 -24.34 -4.28
C GLU A 70 40.17 -23.49 -4.75
N ASN A 71 38.95 -23.79 -4.28
CA ASN A 71 37.76 -22.97 -4.51
C ASN A 71 37.63 -21.77 -3.56
N LYS A 72 38.63 -21.53 -2.69
CA LYS A 72 38.70 -20.39 -1.74
C LYS A 72 37.45 -20.22 -0.87
N ILE A 73 36.85 -21.32 -0.43
CA ILE A 73 35.62 -21.30 0.36
C ILE A 73 35.89 -20.71 1.75
N THR A 74 35.33 -19.54 2.02
CA THR A 74 35.39 -18.84 3.30
C THR A 74 34.23 -19.25 4.21
N GLY A 75 34.31 -18.92 5.51
CA GLY A 75 33.24 -19.25 6.45
C GLY A 75 31.92 -18.53 6.11
N ALA A 76 31.98 -17.34 5.51
CA ALA A 76 30.80 -16.65 4.98
C ALA A 76 30.02 -17.48 3.94
N LEU A 77 30.67 -18.42 3.24
CA LEU A 77 30.06 -19.30 2.25
C LEU A 77 29.56 -20.63 2.83
N LEU A 78 29.95 -21.00 4.06
CA LEU A 78 29.51 -22.27 4.69
C LEU A 78 27.99 -22.44 4.78
N PRO A 79 27.17 -21.41 5.07
CA PRO A 79 25.70 -21.53 5.06
C PRO A 79 25.11 -21.76 3.66
N CYS A 80 25.87 -21.45 2.61
CA CYS A 80 25.43 -21.49 1.21
C CYS A 80 25.67 -22.84 0.53
N LEU A 81 26.33 -23.79 1.19
CA LEU A 81 26.68 -25.09 0.63
C LEU A 81 25.54 -26.10 0.85
N ASP A 82 25.06 -26.71 -0.24
CA ASP A 82 24.06 -27.79 -0.23
C ASP A 82 24.65 -29.16 -0.64
N GLU A 83 23.79 -30.19 -0.76
CA GLU A 83 24.21 -31.55 -1.14
C GLU A 83 24.88 -31.63 -2.53
N SER A 84 24.59 -30.71 -3.45
CA SER A 84 25.21 -30.64 -4.78
C SER A 84 26.57 -29.93 -4.75
N HIS A 85 26.70 -28.89 -3.92
CA HIS A 85 27.99 -28.24 -3.69
C HIS A 85 29.00 -29.20 -3.05
N PHE A 86 28.57 -30.00 -2.06
CA PHE A 86 29.46 -31.00 -1.45
C PHE A 86 29.83 -32.15 -2.39
N GLU A 87 28.97 -32.51 -3.34
CA GLU A 87 29.28 -33.47 -4.40
C GLU A 87 30.38 -32.93 -5.33
N ASN A 88 30.24 -31.67 -5.77
CA ASN A 88 31.25 -30.97 -6.58
C ASN A 88 32.57 -30.74 -5.83
N LEU A 89 32.53 -30.65 -4.49
CA LEU A 89 33.71 -30.60 -3.63
C LEU A 89 34.32 -31.98 -3.31
N GLY A 90 33.81 -33.06 -3.92
CA GLY A 90 34.40 -34.40 -3.86
C GLY A 90 33.79 -35.35 -2.83
N VAL A 91 32.73 -34.95 -2.10
CA VAL A 91 32.05 -35.80 -1.11
C VAL A 91 31.02 -36.69 -1.82
N SER A 92 31.47 -37.82 -2.34
CA SER A 92 30.63 -38.76 -3.11
C SER A 92 29.49 -39.37 -2.28
N SER A 93 29.75 -39.70 -1.02
CA SER A 93 28.77 -40.33 -0.11
C SER A 93 27.63 -39.39 0.30
N LEU A 94 26.41 -39.71 -0.13
CA LEU A 94 25.18 -39.02 0.28
C LEU A 94 25.02 -38.99 1.82
N GLY A 95 25.42 -40.06 2.50
CA GLY A 95 25.36 -40.16 3.96
C GLY A 95 26.33 -39.21 4.66
N GLU A 96 27.46 -38.89 4.04
CA GLU A 96 28.44 -37.95 4.60
C GLU A 96 28.11 -36.51 4.24
N ARG A 97 27.62 -36.23 3.03
CA ARG A 97 27.05 -34.92 2.66
C ARG A 97 26.00 -34.46 3.68
N LYS A 98 25.07 -35.35 4.05
CA LYS A 98 24.03 -35.07 5.06
C LYS A 98 24.59 -34.86 6.46
N LYS A 99 25.61 -35.63 6.88
CA LYS A 99 26.30 -35.41 8.17
C LYS A 99 27.03 -34.07 8.18
N LEU A 100 27.75 -33.73 7.11
CA LEU A 100 28.51 -32.50 6.93
C LEU A 100 27.61 -31.26 6.99
N LEU A 101 26.50 -31.28 6.25
CA LEU A 101 25.41 -30.30 6.35
C LEU A 101 24.91 -30.15 7.79
N SER A 102 24.54 -31.27 8.43
CA SER A 102 24.03 -31.25 9.80
C SER A 102 25.06 -30.73 10.83
N TYR A 103 26.36 -30.92 10.57
CA TYR A 103 27.44 -30.43 11.41
C TYR A 103 27.63 -28.92 11.26
N ILE A 104 27.65 -28.42 10.01
CA ILE A 104 27.72 -26.98 9.72
C ILE A 104 26.52 -26.27 10.35
N GLN A 105 25.31 -26.80 10.16
CA GLN A 105 24.06 -26.27 10.72
C GLN A 105 24.02 -26.27 12.25
N ARG A 106 24.68 -27.22 12.93
CA ARG A 106 24.70 -27.31 14.41
C ARG A 106 25.84 -26.53 15.07
N SER A 107 26.98 -26.38 14.39
CA SER A 107 28.23 -25.96 15.04
C SER A 107 28.52 -24.47 14.88
N GLY A 108 27.82 -23.78 13.99
CA GLY A 108 27.81 -22.33 13.97
C GLY A 108 26.62 -21.77 14.74
N GLN A 109 26.81 -20.60 15.35
CA GLN A 109 25.74 -19.58 15.43
C GLN A 109 25.49 -18.97 14.03
N ILE A 110 25.45 -19.83 13.02
CA ILE A 110 24.91 -19.55 11.70
C ILE A 110 23.44 -19.37 11.95
N HIS A 111 22.95 -18.15 11.82
CA HIS A 111 21.52 -17.94 11.66
C HIS A 111 21.15 -18.67 10.37
N VAL A 112 20.55 -19.85 10.51
CA VAL A 112 19.69 -20.36 9.44
C VAL A 112 18.60 -19.32 9.38
N ASP A 113 18.65 -18.44 8.38
CA ASP A 113 17.57 -17.49 8.17
C ASP A 113 16.34 -18.35 7.83
N THR A 114 15.47 -18.55 8.80
CA THR A 114 14.26 -19.35 8.69
C THR A 114 13.08 -18.47 8.30
N MET A 115 11.99 -19.09 7.86
CA MET A 115 10.71 -18.39 7.67
C MET A 115 10.32 -17.68 8.97
N LYS A 116 10.12 -16.36 8.91
CA LYS A 116 9.70 -15.57 10.06
C LYS A 116 8.19 -15.46 10.06
N VAL A 117 7.56 -15.79 11.19
CA VAL A 117 6.11 -15.61 11.36
C VAL A 117 5.82 -14.23 11.95
N ILE A 118 4.81 -13.54 11.40
CA ILE A 118 4.21 -12.33 11.95
C ILE A 118 2.71 -12.56 12.10
N ASN A 119 2.12 -12.18 13.23
CA ASN A 119 0.67 -12.20 13.40
C ASN A 119 0.07 -10.84 12.98
N ASP A 120 -0.80 -10.87 11.99
CA ASP A 120 -1.54 -9.72 11.45
C ASP A 120 -3.05 -9.90 11.71
N PRO A 121 -3.79 -8.85 12.15
CA PRO A 121 -5.19 -8.98 12.54
C PRO A 121 -6.16 -9.26 11.36
N ILE A 122 -5.73 -9.06 10.11
CA ILE A 122 -6.53 -9.23 8.90
C ILE A 122 -6.28 -10.62 8.28
N HIS A 123 -5.04 -11.09 8.30
CA HIS A 123 -4.60 -12.33 7.64
C HIS A 123 -4.30 -13.48 8.60
N GLY A 124 -4.09 -13.21 9.88
CA GLY A 124 -3.60 -14.17 10.87
C GLY A 124 -2.08 -14.31 10.80
N HIS A 125 -1.58 -15.55 10.89
CA HIS A 125 -0.15 -15.82 10.82
C HIS A 125 0.34 -15.75 9.36
N ILE A 126 1.20 -14.75 9.09
CA ILE A 126 1.90 -14.55 7.83
C ILE A 126 3.31 -15.14 7.96
N GLU A 127 3.69 -16.01 7.03
CA GLU A 127 5.08 -16.48 6.87
C GLU A 127 5.84 -15.58 5.89
N LEU A 128 7.05 -15.17 6.28
CA LEU A 128 7.93 -14.33 5.49
C LEU A 128 9.27 -15.03 5.23
N HIS A 129 9.62 -15.14 3.95
CA HIS A 129 10.92 -15.64 3.51
C HIS A 129 12.05 -14.71 3.97
N PRO A 130 13.22 -15.24 4.39
CA PRO A 130 14.42 -14.48 4.77
C PRO A 130 14.72 -13.20 3.99
N LEU A 131 14.76 -13.28 2.66
CA LEU A 131 15.01 -12.13 1.79
C LEU A 131 13.99 -10.99 2.02
N LEU A 132 12.73 -11.33 2.27
CA LEU A 132 11.68 -10.36 2.58
C LEU A 132 11.94 -9.71 3.94
N VAL A 133 12.31 -10.50 4.95
CA VAL A 133 12.68 -9.99 6.29
C VAL A 133 13.88 -9.02 6.18
N ARG A 134 14.89 -9.37 5.38
CA ARG A 134 16.06 -8.51 5.13
C ARG A 134 15.75 -7.20 4.40
N ILE A 135 14.64 -7.13 3.66
CA ILE A 135 14.12 -5.88 3.05
C ILE A 135 13.27 -5.10 4.06
N ILE A 136 12.43 -5.79 4.83
CA ILE A 136 11.57 -5.21 5.87
C ILE A 136 12.40 -4.55 6.97
N ASP A 137 13.48 -5.18 7.43
CA ASP A 137 14.32 -4.70 8.53
C ASP A 137 15.38 -3.69 8.06
N THR A 138 14.96 -2.73 7.23
CA THR A 138 15.77 -1.60 6.73
C THR A 138 15.16 -0.25 7.14
N PRO A 139 15.94 0.84 7.27
CA PRO A 139 15.40 2.17 7.56
C PRO A 139 14.33 2.62 6.55
N GLN A 140 14.55 2.32 5.27
CA GLN A 140 13.67 2.68 4.16
C GLN A 140 12.28 2.04 4.28
N PHE A 141 12.19 0.79 4.75
CA PHE A 141 10.91 0.09 4.94
C PHE A 141 10.30 0.38 6.32
N GLN A 142 11.09 0.37 7.40
CA GLN A 142 10.60 0.64 8.77
C GLN A 142 10.03 2.07 8.90
N ARG A 143 10.47 3.01 8.05
CA ARG A 143 9.85 4.34 7.84
C ARG A 143 8.33 4.28 7.73
N LEU A 144 7.77 3.28 7.05
CA LEU A 144 6.33 3.18 6.78
C LEU A 144 5.49 2.98 8.06
N ARG A 145 6.11 2.69 9.22
CA ARG A 145 5.44 2.68 10.52
C ARG A 145 5.00 4.07 10.99
N TYR A 146 5.59 5.11 10.43
CA TYR A 146 5.39 6.50 10.82
C TYR A 146 4.58 7.29 9.78
N ILE A 147 3.79 6.58 8.94
CA ILE A 147 2.95 7.16 7.90
C ILE A 147 1.56 6.52 7.96
N LYS A 148 0.55 7.27 8.42
CA LYS A 148 -0.84 6.81 8.52
C LYS A 148 -1.39 6.44 7.15
N GLN A 149 -2.04 5.28 7.04
CA GLN A 149 -2.66 4.80 5.80
C GLN A 149 -3.65 5.82 5.25
N LEU A 150 -4.51 6.35 6.13
CA LEU A 150 -5.62 7.24 5.80
C LEU A 150 -5.37 8.72 6.14
N GLY A 151 -4.13 9.11 6.42
CA GLY A 151 -3.75 10.52 6.65
C GLY A 151 -4.63 11.22 7.70
N GLY A 152 -5.23 12.35 7.32
CA GLY A 152 -6.19 13.13 8.13
C GLY A 152 -7.43 12.35 8.58
N GLY A 153 -7.72 11.19 7.95
CA GLY A 153 -8.79 10.27 8.35
C GLY A 153 -8.69 9.79 9.80
N TYR A 154 -7.49 9.66 10.37
CA TYR A 154 -7.32 9.30 11.79
C TYR A 154 -7.97 10.31 12.75
N TYR A 155 -7.96 11.60 12.39
CA TYR A 155 -8.61 12.67 13.16
C TYR A 155 -10.15 12.69 13.01
N VAL A 156 -10.74 11.72 12.29
CA VAL A 156 -12.19 11.53 12.15
C VAL A 156 -12.59 10.14 12.66
N PHE A 157 -11.83 9.13 12.28
CA PHE A 157 -12.05 7.73 12.63
C PHE A 157 -10.92 7.29 13.58
N PRO A 158 -11.14 7.32 14.91
CA PRO A 158 -10.06 7.06 15.88
C PRO A 158 -9.52 5.62 15.83
N GLY A 159 -10.24 4.69 15.21
CA GLY A 159 -9.73 3.33 14.93
C GLY A 159 -8.77 3.26 13.74
N ALA A 160 -8.74 4.25 12.84
CA ALA A 160 -7.84 4.34 11.68
C ALA A 160 -6.41 4.79 12.08
N SER A 161 -5.84 4.15 13.10
CA SER A 161 -4.51 4.41 13.63
C SER A 161 -3.39 3.70 12.85
N HIS A 162 -3.76 2.84 11.90
CA HIS A 162 -2.87 2.00 11.10
C HIS A 162 -2.05 2.80 10.07
N ASN A 163 -0.94 2.19 9.69
CA ASN A 163 0.15 2.78 8.93
C ASN A 163 0.43 1.94 7.68
N ARG A 164 1.16 2.54 6.73
CA ARG A 164 1.54 1.90 5.45
C ARG A 164 2.36 0.62 5.65
N PHE A 165 3.07 0.47 6.77
CA PHE A 165 3.90 -0.71 7.08
C PHE A 165 3.11 -2.02 7.11
N GLU A 166 2.09 -2.11 7.97
CA GLU A 166 1.29 -3.33 8.13
C GLU A 166 0.43 -3.64 6.89
N HIS A 167 0.00 -2.62 6.16
CA HIS A 167 -0.61 -2.76 4.84
C HIS A 167 0.37 -3.38 3.83
N SER A 168 1.59 -2.82 3.71
CA SER A 168 2.63 -3.35 2.81
C SER A 168 2.96 -4.83 3.10
N LEU A 169 3.02 -5.23 4.38
CA LEU A 169 3.18 -6.64 4.76
C LEU A 169 2.04 -7.53 4.24
N GLY A 170 0.79 -7.07 4.38
CA GLY A 170 -0.38 -7.79 3.89
C GLY A 170 -0.44 -7.88 2.37
N VAL A 171 -0.09 -6.82 1.65
CA VAL A 171 0.01 -6.84 0.17
C VAL A 171 1.10 -7.82 -0.30
N GLY A 172 2.28 -7.80 0.32
CA GLY A 172 3.35 -8.78 0.04
C GLY A 172 2.96 -10.24 0.33
N TYR A 173 2.12 -10.46 1.35
CA TYR A 173 1.53 -11.77 1.65
C TYR A 173 0.51 -12.18 0.59
N LEU A 174 -0.49 -11.34 0.28
CA LEU A 174 -1.54 -11.63 -0.69
C LEU A 174 -1.01 -11.81 -2.11
N ALA A 175 -0.01 -11.03 -2.52
CA ALA A 175 0.73 -11.22 -3.77
C ALA A 175 1.31 -12.65 -3.84
N GLY A 176 1.96 -13.07 -2.75
CA GLY A 176 2.48 -14.43 -2.56
C GLY A 176 1.41 -15.53 -2.55
N CYS A 177 0.22 -15.28 -2.00
CA CYS A 177 -0.89 -16.23 -2.03
C CYS A 177 -1.45 -16.42 -3.44
N LEU A 178 -1.65 -15.32 -4.19
CA LEU A 178 -2.20 -15.39 -5.55
C LEU A 178 -1.23 -16.09 -6.51
N VAL A 179 0.04 -15.70 -6.52
CA VAL A 179 1.04 -16.27 -7.44
C VAL A 179 1.27 -17.77 -7.21
N ARG A 180 1.32 -18.22 -5.94
CA ARG A 180 1.40 -19.66 -5.59
C ARG A 180 0.15 -20.41 -6.04
N ALA A 181 -1.04 -19.89 -5.75
CA ALA A 181 -2.30 -20.53 -6.15
C ALA A 181 -2.47 -20.62 -7.68
N LEU A 182 -1.89 -19.70 -8.46
CA LEU A 182 -1.84 -19.83 -9.92
C LEU A 182 -0.86 -20.94 -10.33
N GLY A 183 0.35 -20.99 -9.75
CA GLY A 183 1.37 -22.00 -10.07
C GLY A 183 0.95 -23.43 -9.74
N GLU A 184 0.36 -23.64 -8.56
CA GLU A 184 -0.16 -24.95 -8.11
C GLU A 184 -1.27 -25.48 -9.02
N LYS A 185 -2.17 -24.60 -9.50
CA LYS A 185 -3.30 -24.98 -10.37
C LYS A 185 -2.92 -25.12 -11.84
N GLN A 186 -1.81 -24.52 -12.25
CA GLN A 186 -1.36 -24.43 -13.63
C GLN A 186 0.18 -24.51 -13.72
N PRO A 187 0.79 -25.68 -13.47
CA PRO A 187 2.24 -25.86 -13.57
C PRO A 187 2.80 -25.53 -14.96
N GLU A 188 1.98 -25.58 -16.01
CA GLU A 188 2.35 -25.19 -17.38
C GLU A 188 2.79 -23.72 -17.51
N LEU A 189 2.41 -22.85 -16.56
CA LEU A 189 2.86 -21.45 -16.50
C LEU A 189 4.33 -21.29 -16.05
N GLN A 190 4.96 -22.38 -15.60
CA GLN A 190 6.37 -22.43 -15.18
C GLN A 190 6.73 -21.35 -14.14
N ILE A 191 5.81 -21.04 -13.22
CA ILE A 191 6.04 -20.06 -12.14
C ILE A 191 7.12 -20.63 -11.21
N SER A 192 8.22 -19.89 -11.08
CA SER A 192 9.37 -20.27 -10.26
C SER A 192 9.34 -19.61 -8.89
N GLU A 193 10.06 -20.15 -7.90
CA GLU A 193 10.25 -19.47 -6.60
C GLU A 193 10.88 -18.07 -6.76
N ARG A 194 11.74 -17.90 -7.78
CA ARG A 194 12.28 -16.59 -8.19
C ARG A 194 11.16 -15.62 -8.61
N ASP A 195 10.20 -16.07 -9.41
CA ASP A 195 9.03 -15.25 -9.78
C ASP A 195 8.16 -14.92 -8.55
N ILE A 196 7.92 -15.91 -7.68
CA ILE A 196 7.13 -15.76 -6.45
C ILE A 196 7.77 -14.71 -5.53
N LEU A 197 9.07 -14.82 -5.27
CA LEU A 197 9.81 -13.85 -4.45
C LEU A 197 9.78 -12.45 -5.07
N CYS A 198 9.97 -12.30 -6.38
CA CYS A 198 9.87 -10.99 -7.03
C CYS A 198 8.48 -10.36 -6.90
N VAL A 199 7.41 -11.15 -7.05
CA VAL A 199 6.02 -10.71 -6.86
C VAL A 199 5.76 -10.31 -5.41
N GLN A 200 6.30 -11.06 -4.42
CA GLN A 200 6.21 -10.70 -3.01
C GLN A 200 7.00 -9.43 -2.66
N ILE A 201 8.19 -9.24 -3.23
CA ILE A 201 9.00 -8.02 -3.02
C ILE A 201 8.29 -6.81 -3.64
N ALA A 202 7.73 -6.92 -4.85
CA ALA A 202 6.93 -5.86 -5.45
C ALA A 202 5.71 -5.51 -4.58
N GLY A 203 4.99 -6.52 -4.06
CA GLY A 203 3.87 -6.32 -3.13
C GLY A 203 4.28 -5.61 -1.83
N LEU A 204 5.42 -5.97 -1.24
CA LEU A 204 5.98 -5.26 -0.08
C LEU A 204 6.38 -3.82 -0.42
N CYS A 205 6.99 -3.60 -1.59
CA CYS A 205 7.69 -2.35 -1.89
C CYS A 205 6.82 -1.31 -2.63
N HIS A 206 5.60 -1.65 -3.05
CA HIS A 206 4.74 -0.77 -3.86
C HIS A 206 4.45 0.59 -3.22
N ASP A 207 4.52 0.66 -1.88
CA ASP A 207 4.13 1.81 -1.06
C ASP A 207 5.29 2.57 -0.40
N LEU A 208 6.54 2.15 -0.64
CA LEU A 208 7.75 2.77 -0.06
C LEU A 208 7.85 4.28 -0.31
N GLY A 209 7.27 4.76 -1.41
CA GLY A 209 7.28 6.14 -1.86
C GLY A 209 6.24 7.07 -1.25
N HIS A 210 5.32 6.58 -0.41
CA HIS A 210 4.35 7.46 0.23
C HIS A 210 5.02 8.50 1.14
N GLY A 211 4.51 9.73 1.10
CA GLY A 211 4.94 10.81 1.99
C GLY A 211 4.11 10.88 3.27
N PRO A 212 4.39 11.86 4.15
CA PRO A 212 3.60 12.13 5.35
C PRO A 212 2.10 12.25 5.05
N PHE A 213 1.26 11.59 5.84
CA PHE A 213 -0.20 11.51 5.65
C PHE A 213 -0.64 10.89 4.30
N SER A 214 0.19 9.98 3.75
CA SER A 214 -0.08 9.20 2.53
C SER A 214 -0.52 10.06 1.34
N HIS A 215 -1.79 9.98 0.91
CA HIS A 215 -2.32 10.66 -0.28
C HIS A 215 -2.46 12.18 -0.13
N MET A 216 -2.33 12.74 1.07
CA MET A 216 -2.20 14.18 1.25
C MET A 216 -0.91 14.70 0.59
N PHE A 217 0.19 13.94 0.67
CA PHE A 217 1.50 14.42 0.25
C PHE A 217 1.61 14.55 -1.28
N ASP A 218 1.35 13.48 -2.02
CA ASP A 218 1.40 13.46 -3.48
C ASP A 218 0.13 14.02 -4.13
N GLY A 219 -1.02 13.92 -3.45
CA GLY A 219 -2.31 14.40 -3.96
C GLY A 219 -2.61 15.88 -3.70
N ARG A 220 -2.02 16.51 -2.67
CA ARG A 220 -2.25 17.93 -2.32
C ARG A 220 -0.97 18.74 -2.15
N PHE A 221 -0.03 18.30 -1.31
CA PHE A 221 1.14 19.11 -0.95
C PHE A 221 2.13 19.29 -2.10
N ILE A 222 2.65 18.22 -2.71
CA ILE A 222 3.61 18.32 -3.82
C ILE A 222 3.04 19.08 -5.03
N PRO A 223 1.79 18.84 -5.49
CA PRO A 223 1.19 19.62 -6.57
C PRO A 223 1.10 21.14 -6.31
N LEU A 224 0.97 21.56 -5.05
CA LEU A 224 0.92 22.98 -4.67
C LEU A 224 2.32 23.57 -4.41
N ALA A 225 3.23 22.79 -3.84
CA ALA A 225 4.59 23.23 -3.53
C ALA A 225 5.51 23.24 -4.77
N ARG A 226 5.27 22.31 -5.71
CA ARG A 226 6.08 22.07 -6.91
C ARG A 226 5.19 21.71 -8.13
N PRO A 227 4.37 22.66 -8.62
CA PRO A 227 3.45 22.43 -9.74
C PRO A 227 4.16 22.04 -11.06
N GLU A 228 5.46 22.29 -11.18
CA GLU A 228 6.29 21.88 -12.31
C GLU A 228 6.63 20.38 -12.32
N VAL A 229 6.50 19.68 -11.18
CA VAL A 229 6.85 18.26 -11.04
C VAL A 229 5.62 17.36 -11.06
N LYS A 230 5.65 16.37 -11.96
CA LYS A 230 4.67 15.26 -11.98
C LYS A 230 5.17 14.10 -11.13
N TRP A 231 5.04 14.25 -9.81
CA TRP A 231 5.35 13.23 -8.83
C TRP A 231 4.18 12.26 -8.62
N THR A 232 4.46 10.97 -8.40
CA THR A 232 3.52 10.02 -7.80
C THR A 232 4.22 9.17 -6.74
N HIS A 233 3.46 8.62 -5.79
CA HIS A 233 4.04 7.72 -4.79
C HIS A 233 4.67 6.46 -5.42
N GLU A 234 4.16 5.95 -6.54
CA GLU A 234 4.78 4.78 -7.21
C GLU A 234 6.18 5.08 -7.78
N GLN A 235 6.41 6.29 -8.29
CA GLN A 235 7.75 6.75 -8.69
C GLN A 235 8.68 6.79 -7.47
N GLY A 236 8.19 7.36 -6.36
CA GLY A 236 8.90 7.36 -5.09
C GLY A 236 9.20 5.95 -4.58
N SER A 237 8.30 4.99 -4.78
CA SER A 237 8.49 3.59 -4.37
C SER A 237 9.61 2.93 -5.16
N VAL A 238 9.69 3.18 -6.47
CA VAL A 238 10.78 2.71 -7.34
C VAL A 238 12.13 3.32 -6.94
N MET A 239 12.16 4.63 -6.65
CA MET A 239 13.38 5.33 -6.20
C MET A 239 13.83 4.86 -4.81
N MET A 240 12.89 4.73 -3.87
CA MET A 240 13.16 4.27 -2.50
C MET A 240 13.56 2.79 -2.47
N PHE A 241 12.98 1.95 -3.33
CA PHE A 241 13.39 0.55 -3.48
C PHE A 241 14.86 0.44 -3.97
N GLU A 242 15.25 1.20 -5.00
CA GLU A 242 16.66 1.23 -5.45
C GLU A 242 17.60 1.72 -4.33
N HIS A 243 17.21 2.76 -3.59
CA HIS A 243 17.98 3.27 -2.45
C HIS A 243 18.08 2.23 -1.31
N LEU A 244 17.00 1.51 -1.01
CA LEU A 244 16.96 0.41 -0.02
C LEU A 244 17.93 -0.71 -0.41
N ILE A 245 17.85 -1.20 -1.64
CA ILE A 245 18.66 -2.31 -2.13
C ILE A 245 20.16 -1.96 -2.09
N ASN A 246 20.51 -0.76 -2.54
CA ASN A 246 21.91 -0.31 -2.59
C ASN A 246 22.48 0.02 -1.20
N SER A 247 21.73 0.75 -0.36
CA SER A 247 22.23 1.21 0.95
C SER A 247 22.42 0.08 1.96
N ASN A 248 21.66 -1.01 1.82
CA ASN A 248 21.68 -2.15 2.75
C ASN A 248 22.40 -3.38 2.18
N GLY A 249 23.05 -3.26 1.01
CA GLY A 249 23.80 -4.34 0.37
C GLY A 249 22.95 -5.58 0.04
N ILE A 250 21.74 -5.38 -0.48
CA ILE A 250 20.76 -6.47 -0.68
C ILE A 250 21.03 -7.27 -1.96
N LYS A 251 21.70 -6.73 -2.99
CA LYS A 251 21.95 -7.45 -4.26
C LYS A 251 22.65 -8.82 -4.07
N PRO A 252 23.73 -8.96 -3.28
CA PRO A 252 24.32 -10.29 -3.00
C PRO A 252 23.41 -11.22 -2.20
N VAL A 253 22.47 -10.67 -1.41
CA VAL A 253 21.48 -11.46 -0.67
C VAL A 253 20.39 -11.97 -1.62
N MET A 254 20.00 -11.19 -2.63
CA MET A 254 19.11 -11.65 -3.71
C MET A 254 19.75 -12.80 -4.49
N GLU A 255 21.02 -12.65 -4.87
CA GLU A 255 21.80 -13.70 -5.57
C GLU A 255 21.89 -14.99 -4.73
N HIS A 256 22.17 -14.86 -3.43
CA HIS A 256 22.19 -16.01 -2.50
C HIS A 256 20.86 -16.78 -2.47
N TYR A 257 19.73 -16.09 -2.60
CA TYR A 257 18.39 -16.70 -2.67
C TYR A 257 17.90 -16.98 -4.11
N GLY A 258 18.80 -17.02 -5.09
CA GLY A 258 18.51 -17.46 -6.46
C GLY A 258 17.80 -16.44 -7.37
N LEU A 259 17.80 -15.16 -7.00
CA LEU A 259 17.39 -14.06 -7.87
C LEU A 259 18.57 -13.58 -8.73
N ILE A 260 18.26 -12.96 -9.88
CA ILE A 260 19.23 -12.29 -10.75
C ILE A 260 18.97 -10.78 -10.66
N PRO A 261 19.75 -10.00 -9.89
CA PRO A 261 19.40 -8.62 -9.56
C PRO A 261 19.10 -7.71 -10.74
N GLU A 262 19.88 -7.79 -11.83
CA GLU A 262 19.67 -6.96 -13.03
C GLU A 262 18.27 -7.15 -13.66
N GLU A 263 17.83 -8.40 -13.81
CA GLU A 263 16.51 -8.74 -14.35
C GLU A 263 15.39 -8.51 -13.32
N ASP A 264 15.63 -8.90 -12.06
CA ASP A 264 14.59 -8.94 -11.03
C ASP A 264 14.30 -7.58 -10.41
N ILE A 265 15.31 -6.71 -10.25
CA ILE A 265 15.08 -5.32 -9.81
C ILE A 265 14.28 -4.58 -10.89
N CYS A 266 14.56 -4.84 -12.17
CA CYS A 266 13.75 -4.31 -13.28
C CYS A 266 12.29 -4.79 -13.17
N PHE A 267 12.07 -6.11 -13.06
CA PHE A 267 10.74 -6.70 -12.92
C PHE A 267 9.96 -6.21 -11.68
N ILE A 268 10.62 -6.05 -10.54
CA ILE A 268 10.00 -5.54 -9.30
C ILE A 268 9.53 -4.09 -9.49
N LYS A 269 10.37 -3.23 -10.08
CA LYS A 269 10.00 -1.83 -10.36
C LYS A 269 8.86 -1.73 -11.37
N GLU A 270 8.90 -2.54 -12.43
CA GLU A 270 7.86 -2.59 -13.46
C GLU A 270 6.48 -3.00 -12.92
N GLN A 271 6.43 -3.89 -11.92
CA GLN A 271 5.17 -4.26 -11.24
C GLN A 271 4.58 -3.12 -10.39
N ILE A 272 5.40 -2.16 -9.94
CA ILE A 272 4.99 -1.04 -9.07
C ILE A 272 4.50 0.13 -9.94
N VAL A 273 5.33 0.60 -10.87
CA VAL A 273 5.06 1.83 -11.65
C VAL A 273 4.45 1.55 -13.03
N GLY A 274 4.55 0.32 -13.55
CA GLY A 274 4.30 0.00 -14.95
C GLY A 274 5.59 0.04 -15.80
N PRO A 275 5.49 0.08 -17.14
CA PRO A 275 6.65 0.11 -18.02
C PRO A 275 7.59 1.29 -17.70
N LEU A 276 8.88 1.00 -17.50
CA LEU A 276 9.89 2.00 -17.12
C LEU A 276 10.27 2.96 -18.27
N GLU A 277 10.01 2.55 -19.50
CA GLU A 277 10.24 3.33 -20.72
C GLU A 277 8.94 3.47 -21.49
N SER A 278 8.73 4.63 -22.11
CA SER A 278 7.63 4.82 -23.06
C SER A 278 7.74 3.81 -24.21
N PRO A 279 6.73 2.97 -24.47
CA PRO A 279 6.81 1.98 -25.53
C PRO A 279 7.01 2.66 -26.89
N VAL A 280 8.11 2.31 -27.56
CA VAL A 280 8.39 2.78 -28.92
C VAL A 280 7.27 2.27 -29.83
N LYS A 281 6.73 3.14 -30.69
CA LYS A 281 5.67 2.76 -31.66
C LYS A 281 6.10 1.53 -32.46
N GLY A 282 5.39 0.42 -32.28
CA GLY A 282 5.65 -0.86 -32.95
C GLY A 282 6.17 -1.98 -32.04
N VAL A 283 6.54 -1.70 -30.79
CA VAL A 283 6.86 -2.75 -29.80
C VAL A 283 5.56 -3.34 -29.23
N LEU A 284 5.36 -4.66 -29.35
CA LEU A 284 4.16 -5.35 -28.86
C LEU A 284 4.13 -5.48 -27.34
N TRP A 285 5.28 -5.82 -26.74
CA TRP A 285 5.43 -6.09 -25.30
C TRP A 285 6.30 -5.02 -24.62
N PRO A 286 5.75 -4.20 -23.69
CA PRO A 286 6.44 -3.01 -23.19
C PRO A 286 7.37 -3.24 -22.00
N TYR A 287 7.42 -4.46 -21.44
CA TYR A 287 8.18 -4.78 -20.23
C TYR A 287 9.48 -5.55 -20.53
N LYS A 288 10.51 -5.31 -19.73
CA LYS A 288 11.85 -5.91 -19.87
C LYS A 288 12.14 -6.99 -18.83
N GLY A 289 11.63 -6.84 -17.60
CA GLY A 289 11.96 -7.73 -16.49
C GLY A 289 11.41 -9.15 -16.62
N ARG A 290 10.34 -9.35 -17.41
CA ARG A 290 9.78 -10.65 -17.78
C ARG A 290 9.18 -10.64 -19.19
N PRO A 291 9.22 -11.77 -19.93
CA PRO A 291 8.65 -11.89 -21.27
C PRO A 291 7.11 -11.98 -21.26
N GLU A 292 6.48 -11.73 -22.40
CA GLU A 292 5.03 -11.75 -22.62
C GLU A 292 4.34 -13.05 -22.14
N ARG A 293 5.01 -14.21 -22.22
CA ARG A 293 4.52 -15.49 -21.65
C ARG A 293 4.37 -15.51 -20.12
N LYS A 294 4.72 -14.43 -19.43
CA LYS A 294 4.57 -14.19 -17.98
C LYS A 294 3.76 -12.93 -17.69
N SER A 295 3.02 -12.39 -18.67
CA SER A 295 2.31 -11.11 -18.57
C SER A 295 1.31 -11.04 -17.41
N PHE A 296 0.62 -12.15 -17.10
CA PHE A 296 -0.26 -12.28 -15.92
C PHE A 296 0.40 -11.91 -14.59
N LEU A 297 1.73 -11.97 -14.44
CA LEU A 297 2.39 -11.60 -13.17
C LEU A 297 2.26 -10.08 -12.89
N TYR A 298 2.23 -9.24 -13.92
CA TYR A 298 2.04 -7.78 -13.78
C TYR A 298 0.59 -7.41 -13.39
N GLU A 299 -0.34 -8.35 -13.47
CA GLU A 299 -1.74 -8.15 -13.07
C GLU A 299 -1.97 -8.44 -11.56
N ILE A 300 -0.92 -8.78 -10.79
CA ILE A 300 -1.01 -9.18 -9.38
C ILE A 300 -0.93 -7.98 -8.41
N VAL A 301 0.14 -7.18 -8.48
CA VAL A 301 0.47 -6.17 -7.45
C VAL A 301 -0.23 -4.84 -7.70
N SER A 302 -0.11 -4.29 -8.90
CA SER A 302 -0.78 -3.05 -9.32
C SER A 302 -1.34 -3.23 -10.73
N ASN A 303 -2.61 -3.60 -10.84
CA ASN A 303 -3.24 -3.97 -12.09
C ASN A 303 -3.73 -2.72 -12.85
N LYS A 304 -2.83 -2.12 -13.65
CA LYS A 304 -3.16 -0.93 -14.45
C LYS A 304 -4.18 -1.20 -15.58
N ARG A 305 -4.60 -2.46 -15.84
CA ARG A 305 -5.59 -2.81 -16.87
C ARG A 305 -7.03 -2.62 -16.39
N ASN A 306 -7.35 -3.07 -15.17
CA ASN A 306 -8.73 -3.06 -14.65
C ASN A 306 -8.84 -2.74 -13.14
N GLY A 307 -7.73 -2.51 -12.44
CA GLY A 307 -7.74 -2.18 -11.03
C GLY A 307 -8.19 -3.31 -10.10
N ILE A 308 -8.02 -4.58 -10.51
CA ILE A 308 -8.19 -5.75 -9.63
C ILE A 308 -6.80 -6.30 -9.30
N ASP A 309 -6.32 -6.01 -8.10
CA ASP A 309 -5.00 -6.38 -7.60
C ASP A 309 -5.00 -6.60 -6.08
N VAL A 310 -3.90 -7.16 -5.56
CA VAL A 310 -3.78 -7.55 -4.16
C VAL A 310 -3.64 -6.36 -3.18
N ASP A 311 -3.19 -5.20 -3.68
CA ASP A 311 -3.20 -3.91 -2.96
C ASP A 311 -4.61 -3.61 -2.42
N LYS A 312 -5.59 -3.58 -3.32
CA LYS A 312 -7.00 -3.31 -3.01
C LYS A 312 -7.57 -4.35 -2.05
N TRP A 313 -7.16 -5.61 -2.16
CA TRP A 313 -7.68 -6.67 -1.31
C TRP A 313 -7.22 -6.54 0.14
N ASP A 314 -5.97 -6.11 0.37
CA ASP A 314 -5.52 -5.77 1.73
C ASP A 314 -6.25 -4.53 2.23
N TYR A 315 -6.15 -3.38 1.54
CA TYR A 315 -6.65 -2.14 2.14
C TYR A 315 -8.18 -2.13 2.28
N PHE A 316 -8.95 -2.79 1.41
CA PHE A 316 -10.40 -2.94 1.65
C PHE A 316 -10.68 -3.73 2.94
N ALA A 317 -9.92 -4.78 3.24
CA ALA A 317 -10.11 -5.57 4.45
C ALA A 317 -9.58 -4.83 5.69
N ARG A 318 -8.39 -4.22 5.58
CA ARG A 318 -7.70 -3.50 6.66
C ARG A 318 -8.38 -2.20 7.03
N ASP A 319 -8.78 -1.38 6.06
CA ASP A 319 -9.51 -0.14 6.33
C ASP A 319 -10.89 -0.45 6.89
N CYS A 320 -11.62 -1.43 6.36
CA CYS A 320 -12.88 -1.88 6.94
C CYS A 320 -12.73 -2.25 8.42
N HIS A 321 -11.72 -3.06 8.76
CA HIS A 321 -11.43 -3.44 10.15
C HIS A 321 -11.21 -2.22 11.06
N HIS A 322 -10.35 -1.29 10.66
CA HIS A 322 -9.99 -0.11 11.47
C HIS A 322 -11.06 0.99 11.49
N LEU A 323 -11.90 1.08 10.45
CA LEU A 323 -13.01 2.03 10.35
C LEU A 323 -14.30 1.52 11.02
N GLY A 324 -14.38 0.24 11.40
CA GLY A 324 -15.61 -0.39 11.88
C GLY A 324 -16.66 -0.58 10.79
N ILE A 325 -16.22 -0.78 9.54
CA ILE A 325 -17.08 -1.03 8.36
C ILE A 325 -16.96 -2.51 7.99
N GLN A 326 -18.04 -3.13 7.54
CA GLN A 326 -17.97 -4.51 7.02
C GLN A 326 -17.44 -4.52 5.59
N ASN A 327 -16.37 -5.30 5.35
CA ASN A 327 -15.93 -5.65 4.00
C ASN A 327 -16.83 -6.76 3.45
N ASN A 328 -17.35 -6.57 2.24
CA ASN A 328 -18.20 -7.55 1.55
C ASN A 328 -17.42 -8.41 0.51
N PHE A 329 -16.19 -8.05 0.17
CA PHE A 329 -15.38 -8.75 -0.81
C PHE A 329 -14.51 -9.86 -0.19
N ASP A 330 -14.71 -11.10 -0.64
CA ASP A 330 -13.89 -12.26 -0.25
C ASP A 330 -12.77 -12.52 -1.27
N TYR A 331 -11.57 -12.02 -0.96
CA TYR A 331 -10.35 -12.25 -1.75
C TYR A 331 -9.89 -13.72 -1.71
N LYS A 332 -10.13 -14.47 -0.63
CA LYS A 332 -9.74 -15.89 -0.52
C LYS A 332 -10.56 -16.73 -1.50
N ARG A 333 -11.84 -16.39 -1.65
CA ARG A 333 -12.71 -16.95 -2.70
C ARG A 333 -12.23 -16.56 -4.10
N PHE A 334 -11.87 -15.30 -4.33
CA PHE A 334 -11.34 -14.88 -5.63
C PHE A 334 -10.07 -15.67 -6.00
N ILE A 335 -9.08 -15.76 -5.10
CA ILE A 335 -7.84 -16.52 -5.31
C ILE A 335 -8.14 -17.99 -5.66
N LYS A 336 -9.12 -18.63 -5.01
CA LYS A 336 -9.54 -20.01 -5.36
C LYS A 336 -10.10 -20.11 -6.78
N PHE A 337 -10.83 -19.10 -7.26
CA PHE A 337 -11.45 -19.07 -8.59
C PHE A 337 -10.65 -18.30 -9.66
N ALA A 338 -9.41 -17.88 -9.37
CA ALA A 338 -8.48 -17.33 -10.36
C ALA A 338 -7.78 -18.45 -11.16
N ARG A 339 -7.65 -18.23 -12.48
CA ARG A 339 -6.83 -19.00 -13.44
C ARG A 339 -6.13 -18.03 -14.39
N VAL A 340 -5.18 -18.52 -15.17
CA VAL A 340 -4.60 -17.80 -16.32
C VAL A 340 -5.12 -18.43 -17.62
N CYS A 341 -5.58 -17.59 -18.54
CA CYS A 341 -6.00 -18.00 -19.88
C CYS A 341 -5.36 -17.09 -20.94
N GLU A 342 -5.25 -17.58 -22.17
CA GLU A 342 -4.79 -16.80 -23.32
C GLU A 342 -5.92 -15.90 -23.84
N VAL A 343 -5.70 -14.59 -23.88
CA VAL A 343 -6.65 -13.57 -24.30
C VAL A 343 -5.94 -12.56 -25.19
N ASP A 344 -6.32 -12.50 -26.47
CA ASP A 344 -5.67 -11.63 -27.47
C ASP A 344 -4.16 -11.89 -27.57
N ASN A 345 -3.75 -13.17 -27.56
CA ASN A 345 -2.37 -13.70 -27.51
C ASN A 345 -1.57 -13.41 -26.21
N GLU A 346 -2.13 -12.69 -25.22
CA GLU A 346 -1.52 -12.50 -23.90
C GLU A 346 -2.07 -13.49 -22.87
N LEU A 347 -1.23 -14.03 -21.97
CA LEU A 347 -1.69 -14.79 -20.82
C LEU A 347 -2.15 -13.85 -19.69
N ARG A 348 -3.46 -13.82 -19.39
CA ARG A 348 -4.06 -12.89 -18.41
C ARG A 348 -4.76 -13.62 -17.27
N ILE A 349 -4.87 -12.97 -16.11
CA ILE A 349 -5.64 -13.49 -14.97
C ILE A 349 -7.13 -13.40 -15.29
N CYS A 350 -7.78 -14.56 -15.31
CA CYS A 350 -9.20 -14.73 -15.57
C CYS A 350 -9.94 -15.16 -14.31
N ALA A 351 -11.07 -14.51 -14.04
CA ALA A 351 -11.98 -14.89 -12.97
C ALA A 351 -12.96 -15.97 -13.44
N ARG A 352 -13.57 -16.70 -12.51
CA ARG A 352 -14.62 -17.64 -12.87
C ARG A 352 -15.94 -16.91 -13.19
N ASP A 353 -16.64 -17.32 -14.25
CA ASP A 353 -17.92 -16.76 -14.75
C ASP A 353 -18.89 -16.22 -13.67
N LYS A 354 -19.30 -17.08 -12.73
CA LYS A 354 -20.23 -16.79 -11.64
C LYS A 354 -19.73 -15.81 -10.57
N GLU A 355 -18.44 -15.45 -10.60
CA GLU A 355 -17.82 -14.54 -9.62
C GLU A 355 -17.91 -13.06 -10.07
N VAL A 356 -18.51 -12.78 -11.24
CA VAL A 356 -18.76 -11.42 -11.72
C VAL A 356 -19.54 -10.55 -10.72
N GLY A 357 -20.45 -11.13 -9.94
CA GLY A 357 -21.15 -10.43 -8.84
C GLY A 357 -20.20 -9.96 -7.74
N ASN A 358 -19.32 -10.85 -7.27
CA ASN A 358 -18.31 -10.55 -6.25
C ASN A 358 -17.34 -9.43 -6.71
N LEU A 359 -17.07 -9.32 -8.02
CA LEU A 359 -16.30 -8.20 -8.56
C LEU A 359 -17.07 -6.87 -8.57
N TYR A 360 -18.37 -6.88 -8.90
CA TYR A 360 -19.19 -5.68 -8.72
C TYR A 360 -19.31 -5.27 -7.24
N ASP A 361 -19.40 -6.23 -6.33
CA ASP A 361 -19.38 -6.00 -4.87
C ASP A 361 -18.03 -5.43 -4.39
N MET A 362 -16.91 -5.83 -5.02
CA MET A 362 -15.59 -5.24 -4.79
C MET A 362 -15.56 -3.74 -5.12
N PHE A 363 -15.98 -3.35 -6.32
CA PHE A 363 -16.01 -1.93 -6.70
C PHE A 363 -17.09 -1.13 -5.96
N HIS A 364 -18.21 -1.76 -5.58
CA HIS A 364 -19.18 -1.15 -4.66
C HIS A 364 -18.55 -0.88 -3.28
N THR A 365 -17.77 -1.83 -2.75
CA THR A 365 -17.03 -1.67 -1.49
C THR A 365 -16.01 -0.54 -1.59
N ARG A 366 -15.26 -0.44 -2.71
CA ARG A 366 -14.38 0.71 -3.01
C ARG A 366 -15.15 2.04 -2.94
N ASN A 367 -16.23 2.17 -3.69
CA ASN A 367 -17.04 3.40 -3.71
C ASN A 367 -17.61 3.73 -2.32
N SER A 368 -18.06 2.73 -1.56
CA SER A 368 -18.53 2.88 -0.19
C SER A 368 -17.44 3.42 0.75
N LEU A 369 -16.22 2.87 0.69
CA LEU A 369 -15.08 3.34 1.48
C LEU A 369 -14.64 4.76 1.07
N HIS A 370 -14.58 5.06 -0.23
CA HIS A 370 -14.32 6.41 -0.72
C HIS A 370 -15.38 7.40 -0.18
N ARG A 371 -16.68 7.12 -0.34
CA ARG A 371 -17.76 8.04 0.10
C ARG A 371 -17.83 8.21 1.62
N ARG A 372 -17.58 7.15 2.40
CA ARG A 372 -17.74 7.17 3.87
C ARG A 372 -16.49 7.66 4.59
N ALA A 373 -15.30 7.29 4.12
CA ALA A 373 -14.05 7.50 4.83
C ALA A 373 -13.02 8.34 4.05
N TYR A 374 -12.51 7.85 2.91
CA TYR A 374 -11.37 8.50 2.24
C TYR A 374 -11.68 9.90 1.72
N GLN A 375 -12.92 10.10 1.28
CA GLN A 375 -13.46 11.39 0.89
C GLN A 375 -14.45 11.90 1.93
N HIS A 376 -14.18 11.70 3.22
CA HIS A 376 -14.98 12.31 4.27
C HIS A 376 -14.64 13.80 4.39
N LYS A 377 -15.64 14.68 4.28
CA LYS A 377 -15.50 16.15 4.31
C LYS A 377 -14.63 16.71 5.46
N VAL A 378 -14.61 16.07 6.64
CA VAL A 378 -13.76 16.50 7.77
C VAL A 378 -12.33 15.95 7.67
N GLY A 379 -12.13 14.81 7.01
CA GLY A 379 -10.78 14.29 6.70
C GLY A 379 -10.09 15.19 5.69
N ASN A 380 -10.74 15.41 4.53
CA ASN A 380 -10.23 16.28 3.46
C ASN A 380 -9.84 17.69 3.94
N ILE A 381 -10.62 18.31 4.83
CA ILE A 381 -10.30 19.66 5.32
C ILE A 381 -9.14 19.66 6.33
N ILE A 382 -8.95 18.56 7.09
CA ILE A 382 -7.77 18.39 7.95
C ILE A 382 -6.52 18.17 7.09
N ASP A 383 -6.58 17.31 6.07
CA ASP A 383 -5.50 17.14 5.07
C ASP A 383 -5.14 18.47 4.40
N THR A 384 -6.14 19.30 4.08
CA THR A 384 -5.93 20.65 3.51
C THR A 384 -5.29 21.59 4.53
N MET A 385 -5.70 21.57 5.80
CA MET A 385 -5.06 22.39 6.85
C MET A 385 -3.62 21.95 7.15
N ILE A 386 -3.32 20.65 7.13
CA ILE A 386 -1.95 20.14 7.25
C ILE A 386 -1.13 20.56 6.03
N THR A 387 -1.71 20.51 4.83
CA THR A 387 -1.06 21.00 3.59
C THR A 387 -0.74 22.50 3.68
N ASP A 388 -1.69 23.35 4.08
CA ASP A 388 -1.48 24.80 4.29
C ASP A 388 -0.35 25.06 5.31
N ALA A 389 -0.28 24.27 6.38
CA ALA A 389 0.80 24.36 7.38
C ALA A 389 2.16 23.94 6.79
N PHE A 390 2.23 22.85 6.02
CA PHE A 390 3.46 22.38 5.39
C PHE A 390 3.98 23.39 4.36
N LEU A 391 3.11 23.97 3.53
CA LEU A 391 3.47 25.02 2.57
C LEU A 391 4.08 26.25 3.27
N LYS A 392 3.57 26.61 4.46
CA LYS A 392 4.13 27.69 5.29
C LYS A 392 5.42 27.30 6.02
N ALA A 393 5.67 26.01 6.27
CA ALA A 393 6.86 25.50 6.94
C ALA A 393 8.03 25.19 5.98
N ASP A 394 7.75 24.93 4.71
CA ASP A 394 8.69 24.37 3.73
C ASP A 394 10.01 25.16 3.57
N ASN A 395 9.94 26.49 3.67
CA ASN A 395 11.13 27.36 3.55
C ASN A 395 12.09 27.29 4.76
N TYR A 396 11.69 26.65 5.86
CA TYR A 396 12.40 26.72 7.16
C TYR A 396 12.75 25.35 7.76
N ILE A 397 12.03 24.29 7.39
CA ILE A 397 12.33 22.92 7.80
C ILE A 397 13.53 22.40 6.98
N GLU A 398 14.55 21.88 7.68
CA GLU A 398 15.77 21.32 7.08
C GLU A 398 15.89 19.82 7.30
N ILE A 399 15.61 19.05 6.25
CA ILE A 399 15.81 17.60 6.23
C ILE A 399 17.20 17.33 5.66
N THR A 400 18.09 16.73 6.46
CA THR A 400 19.46 16.45 5.99
C THR A 400 19.45 15.16 5.16
N GLY A 401 19.97 15.22 3.93
CA GLY A 401 20.09 14.10 3.00
C GLY A 401 21.54 13.72 2.70
N ALA A 402 21.75 13.06 1.56
CA ALA A 402 23.05 12.50 1.18
C ALA A 402 24.19 13.54 1.21
N GLY A 403 25.32 13.16 1.81
CA GLY A 403 26.49 14.02 1.95
C GLY A 403 26.27 15.25 2.86
N GLY A 404 25.26 15.24 3.73
CA GLY A 404 24.96 16.34 4.65
C GLY A 404 24.21 17.51 4.02
N LYS A 405 23.77 17.40 2.76
CA LYS A 405 22.98 18.43 2.07
C LYS A 405 21.65 18.66 2.76
N LYS A 406 21.15 19.90 2.74
CA LYS A 406 19.86 20.28 3.31
C LYS A 406 18.77 20.30 2.23
N TYR A 407 17.67 19.63 2.51
CA TYR A 407 16.45 19.56 1.70
C TYR A 407 15.28 20.14 2.49
N ARG A 408 14.24 20.54 1.77
CA ARG A 408 12.96 21.00 2.33
C ARG A 408 11.96 19.84 2.35
N ILE A 409 10.76 20.08 2.87
CA ILE A 409 9.66 19.11 2.81
C ILE A 409 9.34 18.79 1.33
N SER A 410 9.31 19.81 0.48
CA SER A 410 9.00 19.77 -0.95
C SER A 410 10.11 19.19 -1.84
N THR A 411 11.37 19.27 -1.42
CA THR A 411 12.53 18.78 -2.19
C THR A 411 13.14 17.49 -1.64
N ALA A 412 12.67 16.98 -0.50
CA ALA A 412 13.12 15.70 0.02
C ALA A 412 12.83 14.53 -0.95
N ILE A 413 11.81 14.65 -1.82
CA ILE A 413 11.54 13.67 -2.89
C ILE A 413 12.70 13.53 -3.90
N ASP A 414 13.59 14.53 -4.00
CA ASP A 414 14.72 14.52 -4.93
C ASP A 414 15.95 13.75 -4.35
N ASP A 415 15.93 13.36 -3.06
CA ASP A 415 17.00 12.60 -2.39
C ASP A 415 16.43 11.55 -1.43
N MET A 416 16.61 10.26 -1.75
CA MET A 416 15.99 9.17 -0.99
C MET A 416 16.54 9.03 0.44
N GLU A 417 17.74 9.54 0.74
CA GLU A 417 18.23 9.56 2.11
C GLU A 417 17.46 10.61 2.94
N ALA A 418 17.25 11.83 2.41
CA ALA A 418 16.35 12.83 3.00
C ALA A 418 14.91 12.31 3.10
N TYR A 419 14.37 11.72 2.02
CA TYR A 419 13.01 11.18 1.99
C TYR A 419 12.80 10.06 3.02
N THR A 420 13.84 9.27 3.30
CA THR A 420 13.81 8.23 4.35
C THR A 420 13.46 8.81 5.73
N LYS A 421 13.87 10.07 6.00
CA LYS A 421 13.60 10.80 7.25
C LYS A 421 12.25 11.54 7.26
N LEU A 422 11.65 11.80 6.09
CA LEU A 422 10.39 12.53 5.98
C LEU A 422 9.17 11.62 6.25
N THR A 423 8.50 11.83 7.38
CA THR A 423 7.35 11.03 7.88
C THR A 423 6.31 11.93 8.57
N ASP A 424 5.21 11.36 9.09
CA ASP A 424 4.17 12.11 9.84
C ASP A 424 4.75 12.88 11.04
N ASN A 425 5.93 12.51 11.54
CA ASN A 425 6.66 13.24 12.58
C ASN A 425 6.82 14.74 12.26
N ILE A 426 6.89 15.12 10.99
CA ILE A 426 7.03 16.53 10.58
C ILE A 426 5.87 17.41 11.06
N PHE A 427 4.68 16.83 11.28
CA PHE A 427 3.56 17.51 11.94
C PHE A 427 3.93 17.95 13.37
N LEU A 428 4.49 17.02 14.17
CA LEU A 428 4.89 17.27 15.55
C LEU A 428 6.12 18.19 15.63
N GLU A 429 7.05 18.05 14.68
CA GLU A 429 8.22 18.94 14.55
C GLU A 429 7.80 20.40 14.33
N ILE A 430 6.88 20.65 13.40
CA ILE A 430 6.30 21.99 13.17
C ILE A 430 5.51 22.45 14.41
N LEU A 431 4.66 21.60 14.98
CA LEU A 431 3.80 21.93 16.11
C LEU A 431 4.58 22.33 17.38
N TYR A 432 5.67 21.61 17.68
CA TYR A 432 6.50 21.82 18.88
C TYR A 432 7.72 22.71 18.63
N SER A 433 7.95 23.16 17.39
CA SER A 433 9.00 24.12 17.07
C SER A 433 8.87 25.41 17.90
N THR A 434 10.01 25.97 18.32
CA THR A 434 10.06 27.29 18.97
C THR A 434 10.46 28.41 18.01
N ASP A 435 10.90 28.10 16.78
CA ASP A 435 11.29 29.10 15.78
C ASP A 435 10.11 30.06 15.49
N PRO A 436 10.30 31.38 15.60
CA PRO A 436 9.32 32.38 15.19
C PRO A 436 8.90 32.28 13.72
N LYS A 437 9.78 31.82 12.80
CA LYS A 437 9.49 31.66 11.36
C LYS A 437 8.39 30.62 11.11
N LEU A 438 8.33 29.58 11.94
CA LEU A 438 7.32 28.52 11.88
C LEU A 438 6.01 28.88 12.58
N LYS A 439 5.86 30.10 13.13
CA LYS A 439 4.67 30.52 13.90
C LYS A 439 3.36 30.31 13.14
N ASP A 440 3.29 30.73 11.87
CA ASP A 440 2.06 30.60 11.07
C ASP A 440 1.65 29.14 10.82
N ALA A 441 2.63 28.30 10.48
CA ALA A 441 2.41 26.87 10.26
C ALA A 441 1.98 26.18 11.57
N ARG A 442 2.70 26.45 12.66
CA ARG A 442 2.42 25.96 14.01
C ARG A 442 1.04 26.37 14.51
N GLU A 443 0.59 27.58 14.20
CA GLU A 443 -0.74 28.05 14.57
C GLU A 443 -1.84 27.26 13.87
N ILE A 444 -1.72 26.98 12.56
CA ILE A 444 -2.68 26.15 11.83
C ILE A 444 -2.78 24.74 12.45
N LEU A 445 -1.65 24.12 12.81
CA LEU A 445 -1.66 22.80 13.46
C LEU A 445 -2.32 22.84 14.85
N LYS A 446 -2.09 23.91 15.64
CA LYS A 446 -2.82 24.13 16.90
C LYS A 446 -4.33 24.29 16.70
N GLN A 447 -4.78 24.94 15.63
CA GLN A 447 -6.21 25.02 15.31
C GLN A 447 -6.80 23.62 14.99
N ILE A 448 -6.00 22.68 14.46
CA ILE A 448 -6.42 21.27 14.34
C ILE A 448 -6.58 20.61 15.72
N GLU A 449 -5.62 20.79 16.63
CA GLU A 449 -5.69 20.27 18.01
C GLU A 449 -6.88 20.82 18.80
N TYR A 450 -7.13 22.14 18.73
CA TYR A 450 -8.30 22.78 19.34
C TYR A 450 -9.62 22.50 18.60
N ARG A 451 -9.60 21.66 17.55
CA ARG A 451 -10.73 21.32 16.68
C ARG A 451 -11.40 22.53 16.01
N ASN A 452 -10.67 23.63 15.89
CA ASN A 452 -11.12 24.87 15.29
C ASN A 452 -10.89 24.87 13.76
N LEU A 453 -11.46 23.86 13.10
CA LEU A 453 -11.27 23.60 11.68
C LEU A 453 -12.04 24.60 10.80
N PHE A 454 -11.54 24.84 9.58
CA PHE A 454 -12.30 25.56 8.53
C PHE A 454 -13.68 24.92 8.34
N LYS A 455 -14.71 25.76 8.15
CA LYS A 455 -16.10 25.30 8.23
C LYS A 455 -16.60 24.90 6.86
N TYR A 456 -17.11 23.68 6.76
CA TYR A 456 -17.84 23.19 5.60
C TYR A 456 -19.10 24.03 5.35
N VAL A 457 -19.23 24.54 4.13
CA VAL A 457 -20.34 25.39 3.65
C VAL A 457 -21.41 24.53 2.99
N GLY A 458 -21.01 23.58 2.14
CA GLY A 458 -21.91 22.66 1.45
C GLY A 458 -21.21 21.79 0.39
N GLU A 459 -21.97 20.91 -0.24
CA GLU A 459 -21.54 20.01 -1.33
C GLU A 459 -22.52 20.13 -2.50
N THR A 460 -22.00 20.05 -3.72
CA THR A 460 -22.74 20.07 -4.98
C THR A 460 -22.03 19.16 -6.01
N GLN A 461 -22.65 18.95 -7.16
CA GLN A 461 -22.12 18.17 -8.28
C GLN A 461 -22.39 18.92 -9.59
N PRO A 462 -21.48 18.86 -10.58
CA PRO A 462 -21.79 19.28 -11.95
C PRO A 462 -22.95 18.49 -12.54
N THR A 463 -23.73 19.13 -13.42
CA THR A 463 -24.67 18.41 -14.30
C THR A 463 -23.93 17.73 -15.45
N GLU A 464 -24.59 16.77 -16.12
CA GLU A 464 -23.99 15.72 -16.96
C GLU A 464 -23.07 16.14 -18.13
N GLN A 465 -22.97 17.44 -18.42
CA GLN A 465 -22.24 18.00 -19.56
C GLN A 465 -20.96 18.76 -19.16
N GLU A 466 -20.73 19.02 -17.87
CA GLU A 466 -19.62 19.84 -17.36
C GLU A 466 -18.74 19.01 -16.42
N LYS A 467 -17.43 18.96 -16.68
CA LYS A 467 -16.44 18.32 -15.81
C LYS A 467 -15.34 19.33 -15.53
N ILE A 468 -15.20 19.72 -14.26
CA ILE A 468 -14.20 20.72 -13.86
C ILE A 468 -12.82 20.10 -14.02
N LYS A 469 -11.96 20.76 -14.82
CA LYS A 469 -10.59 20.31 -15.06
C LYS A 469 -9.66 20.83 -13.96
N LYS A 470 -8.52 20.17 -13.79
CA LYS A 470 -7.50 20.58 -12.80
C LYS A 470 -6.96 22.00 -13.04
N GLU A 471 -6.90 22.45 -14.30
CA GLU A 471 -6.49 23.82 -14.67
C GLU A 471 -7.43 24.91 -14.13
N ASP A 472 -8.69 24.58 -13.84
CA ASP A 472 -9.71 25.52 -13.35
C ASP A 472 -9.74 25.60 -11.81
N TYR A 473 -9.05 24.71 -11.07
CA TYR A 473 -9.23 24.59 -9.61
C TYR A 473 -8.85 25.89 -8.84
N GLU A 474 -7.88 26.65 -9.35
CA GLU A 474 -7.46 27.94 -8.77
C GLU A 474 -8.44 29.11 -9.03
N SER A 475 -9.36 28.99 -9.99
CA SER A 475 -10.37 30.03 -10.25
C SER A 475 -11.59 29.88 -9.34
N LEU A 476 -11.95 28.66 -8.94
CA LEU A 476 -13.20 28.37 -8.23
C LEU A 476 -13.43 29.22 -6.95
N PRO A 477 -12.43 29.46 -6.07
CA PRO A 477 -12.65 30.32 -4.89
C PRO A 477 -12.99 31.77 -5.26
N LYS A 478 -12.46 32.27 -6.39
CA LYS A 478 -12.75 33.60 -6.93
C LYS A 478 -14.18 33.67 -7.47
N GLU A 479 -14.66 32.61 -8.10
CA GLU A 479 -16.04 32.52 -8.60
C GLU A 479 -17.07 32.48 -7.47
N VAL A 480 -16.83 31.69 -6.42
CA VAL A 480 -17.71 31.64 -5.24
C VAL A 480 -17.79 33.02 -4.56
N ALA A 481 -16.65 33.70 -4.39
CA ALA A 481 -16.63 35.06 -3.85
C ALA A 481 -17.30 36.10 -4.80
N ALA A 482 -17.24 35.90 -6.12
CA ALA A 482 -17.84 36.79 -7.10
C ALA A 482 -19.35 36.60 -7.31
N ALA A 483 -19.92 35.46 -6.90
CA ALA A 483 -21.36 35.21 -6.95
C ALA A 483 -22.13 36.25 -6.13
N LYS A 484 -23.21 36.80 -6.70
CA LYS A 484 -23.96 37.93 -6.10
C LYS A 484 -25.33 37.48 -5.62
N PRO A 485 -25.47 36.98 -4.38
CA PRO A 485 -26.79 36.72 -3.81
C PRO A 485 -27.58 38.02 -3.74
N LYS A 486 -28.89 37.96 -4.00
CA LYS A 486 -29.80 39.14 -3.97
C LYS A 486 -30.17 39.59 -2.55
N GLU A 487 -29.49 39.07 -1.55
CA GLU A 487 -29.73 39.32 -0.13
C GLU A 487 -28.73 40.34 0.43
N LEU A 488 -29.16 41.14 1.41
CA LEU A 488 -28.31 42.15 2.04
C LEU A 488 -27.34 41.48 3.03
N LEU A 489 -26.11 41.22 2.58
CA LEU A 489 -25.07 40.62 3.42
C LEU A 489 -24.29 41.70 4.21
N GLU A 490 -24.16 41.49 5.52
CA GLU A 490 -23.40 42.39 6.41
C GLU A 490 -21.87 42.28 6.25
N VAL A 491 -21.37 41.19 5.67
CA VAL A 491 -19.94 40.87 5.56
C VAL A 491 -19.60 40.58 4.10
N LYS A 492 -18.54 41.22 3.60
CA LYS A 492 -17.92 40.89 2.31
C LYS A 492 -16.87 39.80 2.52
N LEU A 493 -16.93 38.75 1.70
CA LEU A 493 -15.95 37.67 1.65
C LEU A 493 -15.10 37.83 0.38
N GLU A 494 -13.82 37.48 0.49
CA GLU A 494 -12.86 37.50 -0.61
C GLU A 494 -12.49 36.07 -1.02
N ALA A 495 -11.82 35.89 -2.16
CA ALA A 495 -11.47 34.57 -2.68
C ALA A 495 -10.61 33.73 -1.71
N GLU A 496 -9.75 34.37 -0.91
CA GLU A 496 -8.90 33.72 0.08
C GLU A 496 -9.65 33.14 1.29
N ASP A 497 -10.88 33.61 1.54
CA ASP A 497 -11.76 33.09 2.59
C ASP A 497 -12.35 31.72 2.24
N PHE A 498 -12.32 31.32 0.97
CA PHE A 498 -12.92 30.09 0.46
C PHE A 498 -11.87 29.04 0.11
N ILE A 499 -12.26 27.78 0.27
CA ILE A 499 -11.56 26.60 -0.27
C ILE A 499 -12.61 25.82 -1.08
N VAL A 500 -12.27 25.44 -2.31
CA VAL A 500 -13.11 24.58 -3.14
C VAL A 500 -12.36 23.28 -3.41
N ASP A 501 -12.85 22.18 -2.82
CA ASP A 501 -12.28 20.84 -2.94
C ASP A 501 -13.05 20.06 -4.00
N VAL A 502 -12.43 19.79 -5.15
CA VAL A 502 -13.02 19.02 -6.26
C VAL A 502 -12.54 17.58 -6.19
N ILE A 503 -13.47 16.67 -5.98
CA ILE A 503 -13.21 15.25 -5.74
C ILE A 503 -13.75 14.46 -6.93
N ASN A 504 -12.87 13.71 -7.58
CA ASN A 504 -13.26 12.76 -8.62
C ASN A 504 -13.52 11.41 -7.95
N MET A 505 -14.74 10.89 -8.13
CA MET A 505 -15.18 9.58 -7.63
C MET A 505 -15.37 8.67 -8.83
N ASP A 506 -14.80 7.47 -8.81
CA ASP A 506 -14.89 6.53 -9.92
C ASP A 506 -14.86 5.06 -9.49
N TYR A 507 -14.89 4.14 -10.48
CA TYR A 507 -14.63 2.71 -10.30
C TYR A 507 -13.17 2.31 -10.61
N GLY A 508 -12.24 3.27 -10.60
CA GLY A 508 -10.80 3.06 -10.83
C GLY A 508 -10.36 3.20 -12.29
N MET A 509 -11.29 3.44 -13.22
CA MET A 509 -11.02 3.59 -14.66
C MET A 509 -11.74 4.80 -15.28
N GLN A 510 -11.90 5.89 -14.51
CA GLN A 510 -12.68 7.06 -14.92
C GLN A 510 -14.11 6.65 -15.31
N GLU A 511 -14.61 7.08 -16.47
CA GLU A 511 -15.97 6.79 -16.95
C GLU A 511 -16.20 5.32 -17.34
N ASN A 512 -15.14 4.51 -17.45
CA ASN A 512 -15.23 3.12 -17.92
C ASN A 512 -15.63 2.16 -16.80
N ASN A 513 -16.42 1.15 -17.17
CA ASN A 513 -16.71 0.02 -16.29
C ASN A 513 -15.50 -0.95 -16.25
N PRO A 514 -14.81 -1.12 -15.12
CA PRO A 514 -13.64 -2.00 -15.04
C PRO A 514 -13.98 -3.47 -15.36
N ILE A 515 -15.22 -3.90 -15.13
CA ILE A 515 -15.67 -5.27 -15.39
C ILE A 515 -15.65 -5.63 -16.88
N ASP A 516 -15.87 -4.66 -17.77
CA ASP A 516 -15.81 -4.90 -19.22
C ASP A 516 -14.36 -5.22 -19.67
N HIS A 517 -13.36 -4.80 -18.89
CA HIS A 517 -11.95 -5.12 -19.08
C HIS A 517 -11.49 -6.42 -18.37
N VAL A 518 -12.37 -7.09 -17.63
CA VAL A 518 -12.09 -8.40 -16.99
C VAL A 518 -12.38 -9.55 -17.95
N SER A 519 -11.52 -10.57 -17.93
CA SER A 519 -11.71 -11.82 -18.65
C SER A 519 -12.24 -12.89 -17.69
N PHE A 520 -13.19 -13.70 -18.16
CA PHE A 520 -13.81 -14.77 -17.37
C PHE A 520 -13.63 -16.14 -18.03
N TYR A 521 -13.74 -17.22 -17.28
CA TYR A 521 -13.78 -18.60 -17.81
C TYR A 521 -14.99 -19.39 -17.30
N CYS A 522 -15.40 -20.42 -18.05
CA CYS A 522 -16.60 -21.23 -17.77
C CYS A 522 -16.28 -22.56 -17.06
N LYS A 523 -17.28 -23.25 -16.48
CA LYS A 523 -17.04 -24.61 -15.91
C LYS A 523 -16.66 -25.62 -17.00
N THR A 524 -17.32 -25.52 -18.14
CA THR A 524 -17.29 -26.49 -19.23
C THR A 524 -16.01 -26.40 -20.07
N ASP A 525 -15.42 -25.21 -20.13
CA ASP A 525 -14.16 -24.92 -20.81
C ASP A 525 -13.36 -23.92 -19.95
N PRO A 526 -12.45 -24.42 -19.09
CA PRO A 526 -11.70 -23.58 -18.16
C PRO A 526 -10.51 -22.82 -18.76
N ASN A 527 -10.20 -23.03 -20.05
CA ASN A 527 -9.06 -22.42 -20.72
C ASN A 527 -9.48 -21.38 -21.76
N ARG A 528 -10.73 -21.44 -22.25
CA ARG A 528 -11.30 -20.43 -23.14
C ARG A 528 -11.78 -19.20 -22.35
N PRO A 529 -11.27 -17.99 -22.65
CA PRO A 529 -11.79 -16.77 -22.06
C PRO A 529 -13.13 -16.36 -22.69
N ILE A 530 -13.93 -15.65 -21.91
CA ILE A 530 -15.13 -14.94 -22.33
C ILE A 530 -15.18 -13.55 -21.69
N ARG A 531 -16.02 -12.66 -22.23
CA ARG A 531 -16.40 -11.39 -21.62
C ARG A 531 -17.83 -11.48 -21.10
N ILE A 532 -18.14 -10.75 -20.03
CA ILE A 532 -19.49 -10.67 -19.45
C ILE A 532 -19.86 -9.19 -19.35
N THR A 533 -20.90 -8.79 -20.09
CA THR A 533 -21.39 -7.40 -20.11
C THR A 533 -22.33 -7.13 -18.94
N LYS A 534 -22.41 -5.87 -18.49
CA LYS A 534 -23.34 -5.43 -17.42
C LYS A 534 -24.77 -5.98 -17.57
N ASN A 535 -25.30 -5.95 -18.80
CA ASN A 535 -26.67 -6.38 -19.12
C ASN A 535 -26.93 -7.88 -18.91
N GLN A 536 -25.88 -8.71 -18.92
CA GLN A 536 -25.97 -10.14 -18.62
C GLN A 536 -25.94 -10.41 -17.10
N VAL A 537 -25.56 -9.43 -16.28
CA VAL A 537 -25.40 -9.57 -14.82
C VAL A 537 -26.64 -9.07 -14.08
N SER A 538 -26.96 -7.78 -14.18
CA SER A 538 -28.13 -7.21 -13.50
C SER A 538 -28.48 -5.80 -14.00
N ARG A 539 -29.79 -5.51 -14.03
CA ARG A 539 -30.34 -4.17 -14.33
C ARG A 539 -30.30 -3.20 -13.12
N LEU A 540 -29.82 -3.66 -11.97
CA LEU A 540 -29.65 -2.83 -10.76
C LEU A 540 -28.21 -2.32 -10.58
N LEU A 541 -27.32 -2.60 -11.54
CA LEU A 541 -25.95 -2.11 -11.55
C LEU A 541 -25.89 -0.65 -12.02
N PRO A 542 -24.82 0.10 -11.70
CA PRO A 542 -24.69 1.50 -12.09
C PRO A 542 -24.81 1.74 -13.61
N GLU A 543 -25.46 2.85 -13.98
CA GLU A 543 -25.43 3.37 -15.35
C GLU A 543 -24.22 4.28 -15.61
N LYS A 544 -23.56 4.78 -14.56
CA LYS A 544 -22.36 5.61 -14.62
C LYS A 544 -21.31 5.10 -13.66
N PHE A 545 -20.04 5.26 -14.04
CA PHE A 545 -18.89 4.74 -13.31
C PHE A 545 -17.96 5.83 -12.76
N ALA A 546 -18.23 7.10 -13.06
CA ALA A 546 -17.63 8.25 -12.38
C ALA A 546 -18.63 9.39 -12.13
N GLU A 547 -18.26 10.26 -11.18
CA GLU A 547 -18.95 11.50 -10.81
C GLU A 547 -17.92 12.51 -10.22
N GLN A 548 -18.29 13.79 -10.16
CA GLN A 548 -17.52 14.81 -9.43
C GLN A 548 -18.32 15.34 -8.23
N LEU A 549 -17.69 15.38 -7.06
CA LEU A 549 -18.21 16.07 -5.87
C LEU A 549 -17.42 17.37 -5.70
N ILE A 550 -18.11 18.48 -5.45
CA ILE A 550 -17.50 19.78 -5.19
C ILE A 550 -17.90 20.18 -3.78
N ARG A 551 -16.92 20.47 -2.91
CA ARG A 551 -17.15 20.93 -1.55
C ARG A 551 -16.57 22.31 -1.34
N VAL A 552 -17.34 23.18 -0.71
CA VAL A 552 -16.89 24.52 -0.36
C VAL A 552 -16.70 24.60 1.16
N TYR A 553 -15.60 25.21 1.59
CA TYR A 553 -15.31 25.52 2.98
C TYR A 553 -14.99 27.01 3.11
N CYS A 554 -15.24 27.57 4.30
CA CYS A 554 -14.90 28.95 4.64
C CYS A 554 -13.89 28.98 5.81
N LYS A 555 -12.84 29.81 5.65
CA LYS A 555 -11.80 30.02 6.66
C LYS A 555 -12.27 30.95 7.79
N LYS A 556 -13.19 31.88 7.51
CA LYS A 556 -13.85 32.73 8.51
C LYS A 556 -14.94 31.94 9.23
N MET A 557 -14.85 31.87 10.56
CA MET A 557 -15.64 30.94 11.39
C MET A 557 -16.74 31.62 12.21
N ASP A 558 -16.85 32.96 12.14
CA ASP A 558 -17.93 33.68 12.80
C ASP A 558 -19.28 33.45 12.10
N ARG A 559 -20.38 33.63 12.85
CA ARG A 559 -21.73 33.30 12.36
C ARG A 559 -22.17 34.14 11.16
N LYS A 560 -21.65 35.36 10.98
CA LYS A 560 -22.05 36.26 9.89
C LYS A 560 -21.33 35.88 8.60
N SER A 561 -20.02 35.66 8.67
CA SER A 561 -19.23 35.14 7.54
C SER A 561 -19.75 33.79 7.06
N LEU A 562 -20.09 32.86 7.97
CA LEU A 562 -20.64 31.56 7.57
C LEU A 562 -22.03 31.66 6.92
N TYR A 563 -22.85 32.63 7.32
CA TYR A 563 -24.12 32.90 6.67
C TYR A 563 -23.92 33.45 5.25
N ALA A 564 -23.06 34.46 5.09
CA ALA A 564 -22.67 35.00 3.80
C ALA A 564 -22.09 33.92 2.88
N ALA A 565 -21.16 33.09 3.37
CA ALA A 565 -20.53 32.00 2.63
C ALA A 565 -21.57 31.01 2.06
N LYS A 566 -22.62 30.71 2.83
CA LYS A 566 -23.73 29.85 2.38
C LYS A 566 -24.56 30.50 1.27
N GLN A 567 -24.84 31.80 1.36
CA GLN A 567 -25.55 32.52 0.28
C GLN A 567 -24.71 32.59 -1.00
N HIS A 568 -23.42 32.92 -0.88
CA HIS A 568 -22.46 32.91 -2.00
C HIS A 568 -22.38 31.53 -2.68
N PHE A 569 -22.24 30.45 -1.90
CA PHE A 569 -22.19 29.09 -2.41
C PHE A 569 -23.47 28.67 -3.14
N VAL A 570 -24.65 28.87 -2.55
CA VAL A 570 -25.91 28.45 -3.19
C VAL A 570 -26.21 29.30 -4.43
N GLN A 571 -25.85 30.59 -4.43
CA GLN A 571 -25.94 31.42 -5.63
C GLN A 571 -25.00 30.90 -6.73
N TRP A 572 -23.73 30.59 -6.40
CA TRP A 572 -22.77 30.04 -7.36
C TRP A 572 -23.26 28.71 -7.97
N CYS A 573 -23.83 27.80 -7.16
CA CYS A 573 -24.46 26.57 -7.67
C CYS A 573 -25.64 26.86 -8.61
N ALA A 574 -26.42 27.92 -8.34
CA ALA A 574 -27.53 28.33 -9.19
C ALA A 574 -27.01 28.91 -10.53
N ASP A 575 -25.95 29.73 -10.50
CA ASP A 575 -25.35 30.36 -11.66
C ASP A 575 -24.63 29.32 -12.56
N ARG A 576 -23.90 28.37 -11.97
CA ARG A 576 -23.15 27.30 -12.65
C ARG A 576 -23.98 26.09 -13.11
N ASN A 577 -25.30 26.08 -12.92
CA ASN A 577 -26.14 24.91 -13.23
C ASN A 577 -25.76 23.60 -12.51
N PHE A 578 -25.16 23.70 -11.33
CA PHE A 578 -24.87 22.55 -10.49
C PHE A 578 -26.11 22.03 -9.73
N THR A 579 -25.98 20.84 -9.13
CA THR A 579 -27.06 20.22 -8.35
C THR A 579 -27.39 21.05 -7.10
N LYS A 580 -28.66 21.00 -6.68
CA LYS A 580 -29.12 21.64 -5.46
C LYS A 580 -28.37 21.06 -4.25
N PRO A 581 -27.70 21.88 -3.42
CA PRO A 581 -27.15 21.40 -2.15
C PRO A 581 -28.25 20.77 -1.29
N GLN A 582 -27.95 19.66 -0.60
CA GLN A 582 -28.97 18.83 0.07
C GLN A 582 -29.76 19.58 1.15
N ASP A 583 -29.10 20.49 1.87
CA ASP A 583 -29.68 21.38 2.87
C ASP A 583 -30.02 22.78 2.32
N GLY A 584 -29.98 22.96 0.99
CA GLY A 584 -30.10 24.25 0.29
C GLY A 584 -31.31 25.08 0.72
N ASP A 585 -32.49 24.45 0.86
CA ASP A 585 -33.72 25.13 1.29
C ASP A 585 -33.69 25.61 2.76
N VAL A 586 -32.78 25.06 3.57
CA VAL A 586 -32.57 25.44 4.98
C VAL A 586 -31.48 26.51 5.09
N ILE A 587 -30.42 26.40 4.29
CA ILE A 587 -29.26 27.30 4.37
C ILE A 587 -29.40 28.58 3.53
N ALA A 588 -30.20 28.55 2.46
CA ALA A 588 -30.42 29.65 1.54
C ALA A 588 -31.88 29.71 1.01
N PRO A 589 -32.89 29.80 1.90
CA PRO A 589 -34.32 29.73 1.54
C PRO A 589 -34.78 30.83 0.57
N LEU A 590 -34.02 31.91 0.42
CA LEU A 590 -34.32 33.02 -0.50
C LEU A 590 -33.70 32.83 -1.90
N ILE A 591 -32.75 31.89 -2.06
CA ILE A 591 -32.04 31.63 -3.30
C ILE A 591 -32.64 30.42 -4.03
N THR A 592 -32.89 29.31 -3.32
CA THR A 592 -33.40 28.08 -3.95
C THR A 592 -34.75 28.24 -4.69
N PRO A 593 -35.71 29.12 -4.31
CA PRO A 593 -36.94 29.31 -5.08
C PRO A 593 -36.73 29.95 -6.45
N GLN A 594 -35.60 30.64 -6.67
CA GLN A 594 -35.31 31.33 -7.93
C GLN A 594 -34.99 30.35 -9.07
N LYS A 595 -34.60 29.11 -8.73
CA LYS A 595 -34.22 28.08 -9.69
C LYS A 595 -35.30 27.01 -9.82
N LYS A 596 -35.99 26.97 -10.96
CA LYS A 596 -37.20 26.13 -11.13
C LYS A 596 -36.89 24.63 -11.08
N GLU A 597 -35.74 24.22 -11.64
CA GLU A 597 -35.30 22.83 -11.71
C GLU A 597 -35.12 22.22 -10.31
N TRP A 598 -34.69 23.03 -9.35
CA TRP A 598 -34.45 22.62 -7.95
C TRP A 598 -35.73 22.42 -7.11
N ASN A 599 -36.90 22.74 -7.67
CA ASN A 599 -38.19 22.72 -6.98
C ASN A 599 -39.20 21.75 -7.61
N TYR A 600 -38.83 21.08 -8.71
CA TYR A 600 -39.67 20.03 -9.30
C TYR A 600 -39.65 18.76 -8.43
N ARG A 601 -40.80 18.47 -7.79
CA ARG A 601 -41.10 17.11 -7.35
C ARG A 601 -41.25 16.23 -8.60
N THR A 602 -40.56 15.09 -8.64
CA THR A 602 -40.63 14.11 -9.74
C THR A 602 -41.97 13.38 -9.76
N SER A 603 -43.02 14.05 -10.25
CA SER A 603 -44.28 13.41 -10.64
C SER A 603 -44.14 12.72 -12.00
N VAL A 604 -43.35 11.64 -12.05
CA VAL A 604 -43.26 10.75 -13.24
C VAL A 604 -43.85 9.39 -12.91
N GLN A 605 -45.17 9.36 -12.68
CA GLN A 605 -45.97 8.23 -13.14
C GLN A 605 -46.42 8.55 -14.56
N SER A 606 -45.84 7.87 -15.55
CA SER A 606 -46.34 7.97 -16.93
C SER A 606 -47.73 7.32 -17.02
N PRO A 607 -48.77 8.00 -17.55
CA PRO A 607 -50.14 7.46 -17.58
C PRO A 607 -50.33 6.18 -18.39
N THR A 608 -49.31 5.73 -19.13
CA THR A 608 -49.39 4.68 -20.14
C THR A 608 -49.01 3.27 -19.67
N ARG A 609 -48.42 3.09 -18.47
CA ARG A 609 -47.98 1.76 -17.98
C ARG A 609 -48.91 1.09 -16.96
N LEU A 610 -49.97 1.75 -16.50
CA LEU A 610 -50.93 1.18 -15.54
C LEU A 610 -51.98 0.24 -16.18
N ARG A 611 -51.98 0.06 -17.51
CA ARG A 611 -52.95 -0.83 -18.21
C ARG A 611 -52.46 -2.23 -18.54
N GLU A 612 -51.16 -2.54 -18.41
CA GLU A 612 -50.61 -3.87 -18.74
C GLU A 612 -50.23 -4.72 -17.52
N ALA A 613 -50.02 -4.10 -16.36
CA ALA A 613 -49.60 -4.78 -15.12
C ALA A 613 -50.71 -5.62 -14.43
N SER A 614 -51.90 -5.75 -15.03
CA SER A 614 -53.07 -6.44 -14.46
C SER A 614 -53.43 -7.77 -15.15
N LYS A 615 -52.61 -8.26 -16.10
CA LYS A 615 -52.90 -9.47 -16.90
C LYS A 615 -51.85 -10.60 -16.87
N SER A 616 -50.96 -10.63 -15.88
CA SER A 616 -49.96 -11.71 -15.72
C SER A 616 -49.93 -12.30 -14.30
N ARG A 617 -51.07 -12.80 -13.82
CA ARG A 617 -51.09 -13.79 -12.73
C ARG A 617 -50.94 -15.20 -13.31
N LEU A 618 -49.90 -15.90 -12.84
CA LEU A 618 -49.64 -17.35 -12.87
C LEU A 618 -50.36 -18.22 -13.92
N GLN A 619 -49.57 -18.79 -14.83
CA GLN A 619 -49.66 -20.22 -15.14
C GLN A 619 -48.25 -20.82 -15.11
N LEU A 620 -47.96 -21.55 -14.03
CA LEU A 620 -46.86 -22.50 -13.95
C LEU A 620 -47.49 -23.90 -13.93
N PHE A 621 -46.84 -24.83 -14.63
CA PHE A 621 -47.32 -26.19 -14.93
C PHE A 621 -48.51 -26.24 -15.91
N LYS A 622 -48.24 -26.79 -17.10
CA LYS A 622 -49.22 -27.57 -17.84
C LYS A 622 -48.84 -29.03 -17.62
N ASP A 623 -49.75 -29.80 -17.06
CA ASP A 623 -49.63 -31.25 -17.03
C ASP A 623 -49.88 -31.80 -18.44
N ASP A 624 -49.07 -32.76 -18.88
CA ASP A 624 -49.31 -33.51 -20.12
C ASP A 624 -50.47 -34.52 -19.92
N PRO A 625 -51.50 -34.53 -20.79
CA PRO A 625 -52.54 -35.54 -20.76
C PRO A 625 -52.25 -36.71 -21.72
N LYS A 626 -51.74 -37.81 -21.14
CA LYS A 626 -51.78 -39.21 -21.60
C LYS A 626 -51.25 -39.57 -23.01
#